data_AF-A0A958YZW5-F1
#
_entry.id   AF-A0A958YZW5-F1
#
_cell.length_a   1.000
_cell.length_b   1.000
_cell.length_c   1.000
_cell.angle_alpha   90.00
_cell.angle_beta   90.00
_cell.angle_gamma   90.00
#
_symmetry.space_group_name_H-M   'P 1'
#
loop_
_entity.id
_entity.type
_entity.pdbx_description
1 polymer ?
#
loop_
_entity_poly.entity_id
_entity_poly.type
_entity_poly.pdbx_seq_one_letter_code
_entity_poly.pdbx_strand_id
1 'polypeptide(L)' 'MQFSFKKFLPHILIIVGFAVASLAYFNPVLQGKQIFQSDIMQYIGMAKQQNEFRETTGDETYWTNSAFGGMPTYQ' A
#
# COMPACT_ATOMS: atom_id res chain seq x y z
N MET A 1 16.40 9.04 -46.29
CA MET A 1 17.03 8.10 -45.33
C MET A 1 16.17 6.85 -45.25
N GLN A 2 16.72 5.67 -45.50
CA GLN A 2 16.00 4.39 -45.38
C GLN A 2 16.01 3.97 -43.90
N PHE A 3 14.90 4.13 -43.19
CA PHE A 3 14.76 3.64 -41.81
C PHE A 3 14.74 2.11 -41.83
N SER A 4 15.83 1.49 -41.37
CA SER A 4 15.99 0.04 -41.38
C SER A 4 15.43 -0.59 -40.10
N PHE A 5 14.13 -0.89 -40.09
CA PHE A 5 13.42 -1.54 -38.96
C PHE A 5 14.10 -2.82 -38.44
N LYS A 6 14.78 -3.59 -39.31
CA LYS A 6 15.54 -4.79 -38.92
C LYS A 6 16.68 -4.51 -37.94
N LYS A 7 17.23 -3.28 -37.92
CA LYS A 7 18.29 -2.88 -36.99
C LYS A 7 17.77 -2.49 -35.61
N PHE A 8 16.50 -2.10 -35.51
CA PHE A 8 15.85 -1.75 -34.23
C PHE A 8 15.34 -2.98 -33.47
N LEU A 9 15.08 -4.07 -34.19
CA LEU A 9 14.59 -5.32 -33.62
C LEU A 9 15.44 -5.87 -32.46
N PRO A 10 16.78 -5.96 -32.53
CA PRO A 10 17.59 -6.41 -31.39
C PRO A 10 17.50 -5.48 -30.17
N HIS A 11 17.41 -4.17 -30.39
CA HIS A 11 17.28 -3.20 -29.29
C HIS A 11 15.94 -3.33 -28.57
N ILE A 12 14.84 -3.50 -29.31
CA ILE A 12 13.52 -3.75 -28.73
C ILE A 12 13.53 -5.06 -27.94
N LEU A 13 14.15 -6.12 -28.48
CA LEU A 13 14.29 -7.40 -27.80
C LEU A 13 15.02 -7.28 -26.46
N ILE A 14 16.11 -6.51 -26.42
CA ILE A 14 16.89 -6.26 -25.20
C ILE A 14 16.04 -5.50 -24.18
N ILE A 15 15.35 -4.43 -24.59
CA ILE A 15 14.49 -3.64 -23.69
C ILE A 15 13.39 -4.51 -23.09
N VAL A 16 12.70 -5.31 -23.93
CA VAL A 16 11.67 -6.24 -23.45
C VAL A 16 12.27 -7.30 -22.52
N GLY A 17 13.46 -7.81 -22.84
CA GLY A 17 14.18 -8.74 -21.99
C GLY A 17 14.47 -8.18 -20.59
N PHE A 18 14.97 -6.94 -20.51
CA PHE A 18 15.20 -6.28 -19.23
C PHE A 18 13.90 -5.99 -18.47
N ALA A 19 12.82 -5.61 -19.17
CA ALA A 19 11.52 -5.41 -18.55
C ALA A 19 10.98 -6.70 -17.94
N VAL A 20 11.06 -7.81 -18.68
CA VAL A 20 10.64 -9.14 -18.18
C VAL A 20 11.52 -9.59 -17.01
N ALA A 21 12.83 -9.42 -17.09
CA ALA A 21 13.74 -9.78 -16.00
C ALA A 21 13.46 -8.96 -14.72
N SER A 22 13.20 -7.65 -14.88
CA SER A 22 12.80 -6.78 -13.77
C SER A 22 11.49 -7.24 -13.15
N LEU A 23 10.45 -7.49 -13.94
CA LEU A 23 9.16 -7.97 -13.43
C LEU A 23 9.24 -9.36 -12.79
N ALA A 24 10.09 -10.25 -13.32
CA ALA A 24 10.33 -11.57 -12.73
C ALA A 24 11.02 -11.45 -11.35
N TYR A 25 12.01 -10.57 -11.23
CA TYR A 25 12.70 -10.31 -9.97
C TYR A 25 11.80 -9.60 -8.95
N PHE A 26 11.07 -8.58 -9.39
CA PHE A 26 10.12 -7.81 -8.59
C PHE A 26 8.70 -8.40 -8.62
N ASN A 27 8.54 -9.69 -8.93
CA ASN A 27 7.26 -10.39 -8.87
C ASN A 27 6.51 -10.16 -7.54
N PRO A 28 7.17 -10.11 -6.36
CA PRO A 28 6.49 -9.79 -5.10
C PRO A 28 5.78 -8.43 -5.08
N VAL A 29 6.24 -7.45 -5.86
CA VAL A 29 5.61 -6.12 -5.97
C VAL A 29 4.26 -6.23 -6.69
N LEU A 30 4.12 -7.15 -7.65
CA LEU A 30 2.86 -7.43 -8.35
C LEU A 30 1.84 -8.17 -7.47
N GLN A 31 2.28 -8.75 -6.35
CA GLN A 31 1.38 -9.46 -5.43
C GLN A 31 0.54 -8.51 -4.57
N GLY A 32 0.69 -7.19 -4.73
CA GLY A 32 -0.03 -6.19 -3.94
C GLY A 32 0.26 -6.25 -2.44
N LYS A 33 1.27 -7.03 -2.05
CA LYS A 33 1.67 -7.21 -0.66
C LYS A 33 2.35 -5.92 -0.20
N GLN A 34 1.64 -5.20 0.63
CA GLN A 34 2.20 -4.05 1.32
C GLN A 34 3.12 -4.55 2.43
N ILE A 35 4.19 -3.80 2.69
CA ILE A 35 5.05 -4.06 3.84
C ILE A 35 4.18 -3.91 5.08
N PHE A 36 4.14 -4.95 5.92
CA PHE A 36 3.45 -4.86 7.20
C PHE A 36 4.14 -3.80 8.05
N GLN A 37 3.43 -2.69 8.30
CA GLN A 37 3.89 -1.64 9.19
C GLN A 37 3.15 -1.79 10.52
N SER A 38 3.90 -2.08 11.58
CA SER A 38 3.37 -2.19 12.96
C SER A 38 2.55 -0.97 13.33
N ASP A 39 3.03 0.21 12.95
CA ASP A 39 2.46 1.50 13.36
C ASP A 39 1.09 1.72 12.69
N ILE A 40 0.95 1.34 11.41
CA ILE A 40 -0.33 1.36 10.70
C ILE A 40 -1.31 0.38 11.35
N MET A 41 -0.87 -0.85 11.66
CA MET A 41 -1.74 -1.85 12.28
C MET A 41 -2.20 -1.40 13.69
N GLN A 42 -1.30 -0.83 14.48
CA GLN A 42 -1.63 -0.27 15.79
C GLN A 42 -2.60 0.91 15.66
N TYR A 43 -2.36 1.83 14.71
CA TYR A 43 -3.27 2.94 14.44
C TYR A 43 -4.68 2.47 14.04
N ILE A 44 -4.78 1.48 13.15
CA ILE A 44 -6.07 0.89 12.77
C ILE A 44 -6.78 0.30 13.99
N GLY A 45 -6.05 -0.44 14.84
CA GLY A 45 -6.60 -0.98 16.09
C GLY A 45 -7.11 0.10 17.04
N MET A 46 -6.34 1.18 17.18
CA MET A 46 -6.64 2.34 18.01
C MET A 46 -7.88 3.11 17.54
N ALA A 47 -8.00 3.32 16.23
CA ALA A 47 -9.09 4.07 15.60
C ALA A 47 -10.38 3.27 15.47
N LYS A 48 -10.31 1.93 15.53
CA LYS A 48 -11.48 1.04 15.35
C LYS A 48 -12.62 1.39 16.29
N GLN A 49 -12.34 1.56 17.58
CA GLN A 49 -13.37 1.87 18.59
C GLN A 49 -14.03 3.23 18.34
N GLN A 50 -13.26 4.24 17.92
CA GLN A 50 -13.79 5.56 17.59
C GLN A 50 -14.68 5.51 16.34
N ASN A 51 -14.23 4.82 15.30
CA ASN A 51 -15.01 4.66 14.07
C ASN A 51 -16.32 3.90 14.32
N GLU A 52 -16.28 2.81 15.09
CA GLU A 52 -17.47 2.01 15.43
C GLU A 52 -18.45 2.80 16.31
N PHE A 53 -17.95 3.61 17.26
CA PHE A 53 -18.78 4.51 18.06
C PHE A 53 -19.47 5.58 17.21
N ARG A 54 -18.75 6.15 16.23
CA ARG A 54 -19.31 7.14 15.29
C ARG A 54 -20.35 6.53 14.35
N GLU A 55 -20.13 5.31 13.86
CA GLU A 55 -21.10 4.61 13.01
C GLU A 55 -22.39 4.26 13.75
N THR A 56 -22.29 3.89 15.03
CA THR A 56 -23.44 3.46 15.83
C THR A 56 -24.23 4.62 16.44
N THR A 57 -23.53 5.67 16.88
CA THR A 57 -24.13 6.78 17.66
C THR A 57 -24.29 8.05 16.84
N GLY A 58 -23.52 8.21 15.76
CA GLY A 58 -23.44 9.45 14.97
C GLY A 58 -22.55 10.53 15.59
N ASP A 59 -22.06 10.33 16.82
CA ASP A 59 -21.24 11.26 17.59
C ASP A 59 -19.78 10.79 17.69
N GLU A 60 -18.85 11.73 17.88
CA GLU A 60 -17.44 11.43 18.13
C GLU A 60 -17.23 10.98 19.57
N THR A 61 -16.37 9.98 19.79
CA THR A 61 -15.97 9.60 21.15
C THR A 61 -14.92 10.57 21.68
N TYR A 62 -15.01 10.93 22.97
CA TYR A 62 -14.03 11.74 23.67
C TYR A 62 -12.97 10.91 24.41
N TRP A 63 -13.14 9.59 24.44
CA TRP A 63 -12.24 8.64 25.09
C TRP A 63 -12.23 7.29 24.36
N THR A 64 -11.05 6.77 24.02
CA THR A 64 -10.87 5.40 23.51
C THR A 64 -10.20 4.54 24.57
N ASN A 65 -10.72 3.33 24.78
CA ASN A 65 -10.10 2.31 25.65
C ASN A 65 -9.15 1.39 24.88
N SER A 66 -9.00 1.63 23.57
CA SER A 66 -8.14 0.83 22.69
C SER A 66 -6.65 1.11 22.93
N ALA A 67 -6.31 2.27 23.49
CA ALA A 67 -4.98 2.53 24.06
C ALA A 67 -4.88 1.80 25.40
N PHE A 68 -3.72 1.23 25.71
CA PHE A 68 -3.42 0.58 26.98
C PHE A 68 -3.70 1.52 28.18
N GLY A 69 -4.88 1.40 28.80
CA GLY A 69 -5.35 2.27 29.90
C GLY A 69 -6.26 3.44 29.49
N GLY A 70 -6.57 3.54 28.20
CA GLY A 70 -7.42 4.56 27.61
C GLY A 70 -6.70 5.86 27.28
N MET A 71 -7.17 6.57 26.26
CA MET A 71 -6.68 7.89 25.89
C MET A 71 -7.82 8.79 25.40
N PRO A 72 -7.71 10.11 25.60
CA PRO A 72 -8.67 11.02 25.02
C PRO A 72 -8.54 11.11 23.50
N THR A 73 -9.68 11.24 22.81
CA THR A 73 -9.80 11.24 21.34
C THR A 73 -10.34 12.54 20.77
N TYR A 74 -10.44 13.58 21.59
CA TYR A 74 -10.79 14.91 21.12
C TYR A 74 -9.71 15.45 20.15
N GLN A 75 -10.17 16.00 19.03
CA GLN A 75 -9.41 16.89 18.14
C GLN A 75 -10.14 18.21 18.04
#